data_AF-A0A256W7Z6-F1
#
_entry.id   AF-A0A256W7Z6-F1
#
_cell.length_a   1.000
_cell.length_b   1.000
_cell.length_c   1.000
_cell.angle_alpha   90.00
_cell.angle_beta   90.00
_cell.angle_gamma   90.00
#
_symmetry.space_group_name_H-M   'P 1'
#
loop_
_entity.id
_entity.type
_entity.pdbx_description
1 polymer ?
#
loop_
_entity_poly.entity_id
_entity_poly.type
_entity_poly.pdbx_seq_one_letter_code
_entity_poly.pdbx_strand_id
1 'polypeptide(L)'
;SVKCDLSASTGVHTSEDLIGNLLVGATTTQMVSTVMINGTTQIGKMLKDLEAWMTKKNYDSVDAFRGKLNQKNVENPMMLERSQFMKYFSDGAY
;
A
#
# COMPACT_ATOMS: atom_id res chain seq x y z
N SER A 1 -15.49 8.82 11.48
CA SER A 1 -15.16 8.13 10.22
C SER A 1 -15.49 9.09 9.10
N VAL A 2 -14.55 9.40 8.23
CA VAL A 2 -14.85 10.22 7.05
C VAL A 2 -15.46 9.28 5.99
N LYS A 3 -16.59 9.66 5.39
CA LYS A 3 -17.22 8.91 4.28
C LYS A 3 -16.76 9.55 2.97
N CYS A 4 -15.54 9.22 2.53
CA CYS A 4 -15.04 9.57 1.22
C CYS A 4 -14.05 8.51 0.74
N ASP A 5 -13.89 8.40 -0.58
CA ASP A 5 -12.83 7.60 -1.18
C ASP A 5 -11.48 8.26 -0.92
N LEU A 6 -10.50 7.47 -0.50
CA LEU A 6 -9.15 7.94 -0.20
C LEU A 6 -8.20 7.52 -1.33
N SER A 7 -7.51 8.50 -1.92
CA SER A 7 -6.42 8.24 -2.87
C SER A 7 -5.09 8.41 -2.16
N ALA A 8 -4.29 7.35 -2.10
CA ALA A 8 -2.92 7.45 -1.63
C ALA A 8 -2.03 8.03 -2.74
N SER A 9 -1.44 9.20 -2.48
CA SER A 9 -0.40 9.80 -3.32
C SER A 9 0.92 9.84 -2.54
N THR A 10 2.04 10.13 -3.22
CA THR A 10 3.43 10.12 -2.72
C THR A 10 4.02 8.75 -2.36
N GLY A 11 5.22 8.46 -2.86
CA GLY A 11 6.04 7.32 -2.43
C GLY A 11 5.71 5.95 -3.02
N VAL A 12 4.80 5.84 -3.99
CA VAL A 12 4.44 4.55 -4.60
C VAL A 12 5.42 4.24 -5.72
N HIS A 13 6.48 3.53 -5.38
CA HIS A 13 7.52 3.14 -6.33
C HIS A 13 7.49 1.65 -6.65
N THR A 14 6.97 0.84 -5.72
CA THR A 14 7.00 -0.61 -5.75
C THR A 14 5.60 -1.22 -5.58
N SER A 15 5.47 -2.50 -5.94
CA SER A 15 4.23 -3.27 -5.79
C SER A 15 3.84 -3.41 -4.31
N GLU A 16 4.84 -3.46 -3.42
CA GLU A 16 4.69 -3.47 -1.98
C GLU A 16 4.07 -2.17 -1.45
N ASP A 17 4.48 -1.01 -1.95
CA ASP A 17 3.89 0.28 -1.58
C ASP A 17 2.40 0.33 -1.97
N LEU A 18 2.09 -0.15 -3.19
CA LEU A 18 0.72 -0.26 -3.69
C LEU A 18 -0.14 -1.17 -2.79
N ILE A 19 0.34 -2.38 -2.50
CA ILE A 19 -0.35 -3.35 -1.63
C ILE A 19 -0.54 -2.77 -0.22
N GLY A 20 0.49 -2.12 0.33
CA GLY A 20 0.45 -1.48 1.64
C GLY A 20 -0.63 -0.41 1.72
N ASN A 21 -0.70 0.48 0.72
CA ASN A 21 -1.71 1.54 0.65
C ASN A 21 -3.13 0.97 0.60
N LEU A 22 -3.36 -0.08 -0.18
CA LEU A 22 -4.65 -0.78 -0.21
C LEU A 22 -4.97 -1.41 1.16
N LEU A 23 -4.02 -2.07 1.81
CA LEU A 23 -4.21 -2.71 3.12
C LEU A 23 -4.59 -1.71 4.22
N VAL A 24 -4.06 -0.50 4.22
CA VAL A 24 -4.43 0.55 5.19
C VAL A 24 -5.75 1.25 4.84
N GLY A 25 -6.32 0.99 3.66
CA GLY A 25 -7.67 1.39 3.28
C GLY A 25 -7.76 2.40 2.13
N ALA A 26 -6.67 2.66 1.40
CA ALA A 26 -6.73 3.48 0.21
C ALA A 26 -7.67 2.84 -0.83
N THR A 27 -8.53 3.65 -1.44
CA THR A 27 -9.41 3.26 -2.54
C THR A 27 -8.65 3.26 -3.86
N THR A 28 -7.76 4.25 -4.04
CA THR A 28 -6.92 4.40 -5.24
C THR A 28 -5.48 4.74 -4.84
N THR A 29 -4.54 4.57 -5.76
CA THR A 29 -3.12 4.89 -5.54
C THR A 29 -2.54 5.58 -6.77
N GLN A 30 -1.76 6.64 -6.57
CA GLN A 30 -1.15 7.44 -7.64
C GLN A 30 0.35 7.15 -7.75
N MET A 31 0.82 6.77 -8.94
CA MET A 31 2.20 6.35 -9.21
C MET A 31 2.78 7.08 -10.43
N VAL A 32 3.29 8.29 -10.20
CA VAL A 32 3.80 9.15 -11.29
C VAL A 32 5.29 8.93 -11.51
N SER A 33 6.11 9.15 -10.48
CA SER A 33 7.58 9.10 -10.62
C SER A 33 8.10 7.75 -11.09
N THR A 34 7.52 6.64 -10.62
CA THR A 34 7.94 5.29 -11.05
C THR A 34 7.65 5.02 -12.53
N VAL A 35 6.53 5.55 -13.04
CA VAL A 35 6.16 5.44 -14.46
C VAL A 35 7.05 6.33 -15.32
N MET A 36 7.41 7.52 -14.83
CA MET A 36 8.33 8.42 -15.53
C MET A 36 9.74 7.82 -15.68
N ILE A 37 10.23 7.10 -14.65
CA ILE A 37 11.57 6.51 -14.65
C ILE A 37 11.61 5.19 -15.43
N ASN A 38 10.62 4.32 -15.23
CA ASN A 38 10.64 2.94 -15.73
C ASN A 38 9.76 2.74 -16.99
N GLY A 39 9.03 3.77 -17.42
CA GLY A 39 8.06 3.70 -18.50
C GLY A 39 6.72 3.06 -18.09
N THR A 40 5.79 3.01 -19.04
CA THR A 40 4.43 2.48 -18.82
C THR A 40 4.39 0.98 -18.53
N THR A 41 5.43 0.23 -18.91
CA THR A 41 5.57 -1.21 -18.61
C THR A 41 5.61 -1.49 -17.10
N GLN A 42 6.03 -0.50 -16.30
CA GLN A 42 6.02 -0.58 -14.84
C GLN A 42 4.62 -0.84 -14.28
N ILE A 43 3.58 -0.29 -14.90
CA ILE A 43 2.19 -0.51 -14.48
C ILE A 43 1.85 -2.00 -14.59
N GLY A 44 2.17 -2.63 -15.72
CA GLY A 44 1.91 -4.06 -15.94
C GLY A 44 2.67 -4.95 -14.95
N LYS A 45 3.93 -4.59 -14.63
CA LYS A 45 4.71 -5.29 -13.60
C LYS A 45 4.03 -5.21 -12.24
N MET A 46 3.62 -4.01 -11.81
CA MET A 46 2.98 -3.81 -10.51
C MET A 46 1.65 -4.54 -10.39
N LEU A 47 0.85 -4.56 -11.46
CA LEU A 47 -0.40 -5.33 -11.50
C LEU A 47 -0.15 -6.84 -11.39
N LYS A 48 0.82 -7.37 -12.13
CA LYS A 48 1.19 -8.80 -12.06
C LYS A 48 1.67 -9.20 -10.66
N ASP A 49 2.48 -8.36 -10.03
CA ASP A 49 2.98 -8.62 -8.67
C ASP A 49 1.83 -8.55 -7.63
N LEU A 50 0.90 -7.60 -7.79
CA LEU A 50 -0.31 -7.51 -6.98
C LEU A 50 -1.17 -8.78 -7.11
N GLU A 51 -1.44 -9.24 -8.34
CA GLU A 51 -2.20 -10.46 -8.60
C GLU A 51 -1.53 -11.71 -8.01
N ALA A 52 -0.20 -11.81 -8.16
CA ALA A 52 0.59 -12.91 -7.58
C ALA A 52 0.53 -12.89 -6.05
N TRP A 53 0.62 -11.70 -5.44
CA TRP A 53 0.48 -11.54 -3.99
C TRP A 53 -0.93 -11.90 -3.51
N MET A 54 -1.97 -11.46 -4.23
CA MET A 54 -3.36 -11.80 -3.93
C MET A 54 -3.59 -13.31 -4.00
N THR A 55 -3.07 -13.97 -5.05
CA THR A 55 -3.13 -15.43 -5.21
C THR A 55 -2.45 -16.14 -4.03
N LYS A 56 -1.24 -15.71 -3.67
CA LYS A 56 -0.50 -16.26 -2.51
C LYS A 56 -1.24 -16.10 -1.18
N LYS A 57 -2.08 -15.07 -1.06
CA LYS A 57 -2.86 -14.76 0.15
C LYS A 57 -4.31 -15.26 0.09
N ASN A 58 -4.71 -15.94 -1.00
CA ASN A 58 -6.08 -16.39 -1.24
C ASN A 58 -7.11 -15.24 -1.22
N TYR A 59 -6.79 -14.13 -1.89
CA TYR A 59 -7.71 -13.02 -2.10
C TYR A 59 -8.22 -13.00 -3.54
N ASP A 60 -9.54 -13.00 -3.71
CA ASP A 60 -10.19 -12.97 -5.03
C ASP A 60 -10.44 -11.54 -5.54
N SER A 61 -10.34 -10.53 -4.66
CA SER A 61 -10.54 -9.13 -5.03
C SER A 61 -9.78 -8.18 -4.10
N VAL A 62 -9.57 -6.94 -4.57
CA VAL A 62 -8.98 -5.87 -3.74
C VAL A 62 -9.85 -5.57 -2.52
N ASP A 63 -11.17 -5.60 -2.68
CA ASP A 63 -12.12 -5.38 -1.59
C ASP A 63 -12.03 -6.43 -0.49
N ALA A 64 -11.59 -7.65 -0.80
CA ALA A 64 -11.42 -8.71 0.18
C ALA A 64 -10.31 -8.44 1.21
N PHE A 65 -9.39 -7.51 0.93
CA PHE A 65 -8.27 -7.19 1.84
C PHE A 65 -8.08 -5.69 2.12
N ARG A 66 -8.69 -4.81 1.33
CA ARG A 66 -8.58 -3.36 1.51
C ARG A 66 -9.01 -2.95 2.93
N GLY A 67 -8.17 -2.19 3.61
CA GLY A 67 -8.45 -1.71 4.97
C GLY A 67 -8.30 -2.75 6.08
N LYS A 68 -7.82 -3.97 5.81
CA LYS A 68 -7.54 -4.97 6.87
C LYS A 68 -6.46 -4.53 7.87
N LEU A 69 -5.59 -3.61 7.48
CA LEU A 69 -4.59 -3.00 8.36
C LEU A 69 -4.95 -1.56 8.76
N ASN A 70 -6.21 -1.12 8.59
CA ASN A 70 -6.63 0.18 9.11
C ASN A 70 -6.65 0.15 10.66
N GLN A 71 -6.46 1.30 11.31
CA GLN A 71 -6.41 1.41 12.78
C GLN A 71 -7.63 0.83 13.52
N LYS A 72 -8.79 0.71 12.86
CA LYS A 72 -9.99 0.12 13.47
C LYS A 72 -10.00 -1.40 13.44
N ASN A 73 -9.27 -2.00 12.50
CA ASN A 73 -9.23 -3.45 12.25
C ASN A 73 -7.95 -4.11 12.80
N VAL A 74 -7.03 -3.32 13.36
CA VAL A 74 -5.79 -3.82 13.93
C VAL A 74 -5.92 -3.89 15.45
N GLU A 75 -5.71 -5.09 16.00
CA GLU A 75 -5.82 -5.36 17.45
C GLU A 75 -4.95 -4.45 18.32
N ASN A 76 -3.83 -3.92 17.79
CA ASN A 76 -2.94 -3.02 18.50
C ASN A 76 -2.48 -1.82 17.64
N PRO A 77 -3.28 -0.74 17.56
CA PRO A 77 -2.97 0.45 16.77
C PRO A 77 -1.64 1.12 17.16
N MET A 78 -1.27 1.05 18.43
CA MET A 78 -0.04 1.64 18.97
C MET A 78 1.22 0.92 18.47
N MET A 79 1.14 -0.39 18.18
CA MET A 79 2.26 -1.12 17.57
C MET A 79 2.46 -0.75 16.10
N LEU A 80 1.39 -0.50 15.35
CA LEU A 80 1.49 0.01 13.98
C LEU A 80 2.13 1.39 13.95
N GLU A 81 1.66 2.32 14.79
CA GLU A 81 2.25 3.66 14.89
C GLU A 81 3.74 3.60 15.25
N ARG A 82 4.13 2.73 16.19
CA ARG A 82 5.54 2.51 16.55
C ARG A 82 6.37 1.94 15.40
N SER A 83 5.84 0.97 14.64
CA SER A 83 6.56 0.40 13.49
C SER A 83 6.77 1.41 12.36
N GLN A 84 5.75 2.23 12.08
CA GLN A 84 5.83 3.30 11.08
C GLN A 84 6.80 4.38 11.54
N PHE A 85 6.71 4.80 12.81
CA PHE A 85 7.64 5.74 13.41
C PHE A 85 9.09 5.22 13.30
N MET A 86 9.37 4.00 13.76
CA MET A 86 10.71 3.41 13.67
C MET A 86 11.22 3.34 12.23
N LYS A 87 10.39 2.99 11.24
CA LYS A 87 10.79 2.98 9.82
C LYS A 87 11.16 4.38 9.30
N TYR A 88 10.34 5.38 9.61
CA TYR A 88 10.62 6.77 9.22
C TYR A 88 11.91 7.32 9.83
N PHE A 89 12.28 6.90 11.04
CA PHE A 89 13.48 7.37 11.72
C PHE A 89 14.71 6.46 11.56
N SER A 90 14.55 5.21 11.13
CA SER A 90 15.67 4.33 10.78
C SER A 90 16.27 4.68 9.42
N ASP A 91 15.45 5.12 8.47
CA ASP A 91 15.89 5.45 7.10
C ASP A 91 16.59 6.83 7.03
N GLY A 92 16.64 7.58 8.14
CA GLY A 92 17.33 8.86 8.29
C GLY A 92 18.56 8.82 9.21
N ALA A 93 18.95 7.64 9.71
CA ALA A 93 20.17 7.47 10.49
C ALA A 93 21.27 6.95 9.56
N TYR A 94 22.23 7.83 9.24
CA TYR A 94 23.46 7.55 8.49
C TYR A 94 24.18 6.28 8.94
#